data_AF-A0A4U6XL92-F1
#
_entry.id   AF-A0A4U6XL92-F1
#
_cell.length_a   1.000
_cell.length_b   1.000
_cell.length_c   1.000
_cell.angle_alpha   90.00
_cell.angle_beta   90.00
_cell.angle_gamma   90.00
#
_symmetry.space_group_name_H-M   'P 1'
#
loop_
_entity.id
_entity.type
_entity.pdbx_description
1 polymer ?
#
loop_
_entity_poly.entity_id
_entity_poly.type
_entity_poly.pdbx_seq_one_letter_code
_entity_poly.pdbx_strand_id
1 'polypeptide(L)'
;MPLIDLHAINEAFLKFDYTFHIPGLFLCVFKITTGPGMNHQEMSRTSPNVIVTGTPGVGKTTHCEELARRTGLKHLSVNQVVKDRECHEGWDEEFQSWIVDEDKLLDAIEGDVQDGGYIIDWHACDLFPKSWIDLVVVLRVDSTTLYDRLSARKYPEAKLQENLDSEIMEVLLQEAREAFDEEIVVELTSNTSDEMEGNLSRIEAWLDQWKKDHSQFASSRLPTMSTPPTVNFITGNANKLREVKAILEPAITVQSRAVDLEEVQGTVEEVTLAKCRKAAETIQGPVLVEDTCLCFKALNDLPGPYIKWFMQSIGHQGLNNLLVAYEDKSADAVCTFAYSPGPGHEPILFQGRTRGKIVSPRGPADFGWDAIFEYDGQTYAEMDKAAKNKISHRGLALEKLQDWFARQRVD
;
A
#
# COMPACT_ATOMS: atom_id res chain seq x y z
N MET A 1 30.64 54.30 -0.56
CA MET A 1 29.46 55.16 -0.34
C MET A 1 28.77 55.38 -1.66
N PRO A 2 27.42 55.36 -1.75
CA PRO A 2 26.41 54.95 -0.75
C PRO A 2 25.67 53.65 -1.22
N LEU A 3 25.26 52.65 -0.45
CA LEU A 3 24.54 52.54 0.84
C LEU A 3 23.28 53.42 0.89
N ILE A 4 22.11 52.82 0.65
CA ILE A 4 20.76 53.25 1.06
C ILE A 4 19.80 52.13 0.62
N ASP A 5 18.79 51.70 1.37
CA ASP A 5 18.39 51.93 2.76
C ASP A 5 17.24 50.95 3.03
N LEU A 6 17.29 50.23 4.15
CA LEU A 6 16.26 49.28 4.61
C LEU A 6 15.20 49.98 5.49
N HIS A 7 14.98 51.28 5.25
CA HIS A 7 14.00 52.10 5.98
C HIS A 7 13.07 52.91 5.05
N ALA A 8 12.42 52.21 4.12
CA ALA A 8 11.19 52.68 3.48
C ALA A 8 10.08 51.63 3.61
N ILE A 9 9.87 51.20 4.85
CA ILE A 9 8.61 50.60 5.32
C ILE A 9 7.87 51.71 6.06
N ASN A 10 6.56 51.81 5.80
CA ASN A 10 5.55 52.75 6.34
C ASN A 10 5.56 54.17 5.76
N GLU A 11 4.76 54.39 4.71
CA GLU A 11 3.65 55.37 4.69
C GLU A 11 2.97 55.36 3.30
N ALA A 12 1.82 54.69 3.18
CA ALA A 12 0.76 55.05 2.23
C ALA A 12 -0.50 54.21 2.51
N PHE A 13 -1.10 54.43 3.68
CA PHE A 13 -2.51 54.11 3.90
C PHE A 13 -3.36 55.18 3.20
N LEU A 14 -4.41 54.72 2.49
CA LEU A 14 -5.68 55.41 2.21
C LEU A 14 -5.68 56.59 1.22
N LYS A 15 -6.33 56.36 0.07
CA LYS A 15 -7.55 57.05 -0.40
C LYS A 15 -7.65 56.96 -1.93
N PHE A 16 -8.73 56.36 -2.45
CA PHE A 16 -9.76 57.05 -3.24
C PHE A 16 -10.68 56.01 -3.92
N ASP A 17 -11.94 56.00 -3.47
CA ASP A 17 -13.11 55.60 -4.24
C ASP A 17 -13.12 56.28 -5.61
N TYR A 18 -13.61 55.61 -6.67
CA TYR A 18 -14.67 56.15 -7.52
C TYR A 18 -15.29 55.05 -8.40
N THR A 19 -16.61 54.96 -8.29
CA THR A 19 -17.55 54.14 -9.05
C THR A 19 -17.85 54.77 -10.41
N PHE A 20 -17.97 53.96 -11.48
CA PHE A 20 -18.75 54.32 -12.68
C PHE A 20 -19.36 53.07 -13.36
N HIS A 21 -20.70 53.00 -13.37
CA HIS A 21 -21.54 52.30 -14.36
C HIS A 21 -21.49 53.10 -15.69
N ILE A 22 -21.77 52.58 -16.90
CA ILE A 22 -23.02 51.98 -17.44
C ILE A 22 -22.71 51.16 -18.76
N PRO A 23 -23.65 50.63 -19.59
CA PRO A 23 -23.96 49.19 -19.74
C PRO A 23 -23.91 48.62 -21.20
N GLY A 24 -24.10 47.29 -21.35
CA GLY A 24 -24.85 46.73 -22.50
C GLY A 24 -24.20 45.64 -23.37
N LEU A 25 -24.89 44.48 -23.39
CA LEU A 25 -25.11 43.53 -24.50
C LEU A 25 -24.12 42.36 -24.80
N PHE A 26 -24.58 41.17 -24.38
CA PHE A 26 -24.59 39.86 -25.06
C PHE A 26 -23.28 39.19 -25.55
N LEU A 27 -22.92 38.06 -24.93
CA LEU A 27 -23.02 36.73 -25.57
C LEU A 27 -22.94 35.58 -24.56
N CYS A 28 -23.74 34.56 -24.83
CA CYS A 28 -24.01 33.32 -24.08
C CYS A 28 -22.81 32.34 -24.08
N VAL A 29 -22.42 31.78 -22.92
CA VAL A 29 -21.85 30.41 -22.83
C VAL A 29 -22.28 29.76 -21.50
N PHE A 30 -22.71 28.51 -21.64
CA PHE A 30 -23.31 27.55 -20.71
C PHE A 30 -22.78 27.51 -19.26
N LYS A 31 -23.73 27.49 -18.32
CA LYS A 31 -23.60 26.80 -17.03
C LYS A 31 -23.42 25.29 -17.30
N ILE A 32 -22.26 24.74 -16.97
CA ILE A 32 -22.15 23.32 -16.64
C ILE A 32 -22.35 23.24 -15.13
N THR A 33 -23.53 22.77 -14.72
CA THR A 33 -23.75 22.22 -13.39
C THR A 33 -23.05 20.85 -13.35
N THR A 34 -21.87 20.77 -12.75
CA THR A 34 -21.37 19.48 -12.26
C THR A 34 -22.18 19.14 -11.01
N GLY A 35 -22.83 17.99 -11.04
CA GLY A 35 -23.58 17.44 -9.90
C GLY A 35 -22.67 17.18 -8.70
N PRO A 36 -23.25 16.80 -7.54
CA PRO A 36 -22.45 16.42 -6.39
C PRO A 36 -21.62 15.19 -6.78
N GLY A 37 -20.30 15.37 -6.84
CA GLY A 37 -19.37 14.26 -6.94
C GLY A 37 -19.65 13.32 -5.77
N MET A 38 -20.00 12.08 -6.08
CA MET A 38 -20.06 11.02 -5.10
C MET A 38 -18.64 10.87 -4.54
N ASN A 39 -18.45 11.36 -3.31
CA ASN A 39 -17.32 10.97 -2.50
C ASN A 39 -17.40 9.45 -2.35
N HIS A 40 -16.48 8.72 -2.98
CA HIS A 40 -16.22 7.33 -2.60
C HIS A 40 -15.67 7.36 -1.17
N GLN A 41 -16.57 7.21 -0.20
CA GLN A 41 -16.23 6.95 1.18
C GLN A 41 -15.55 5.58 1.21
N GLU A 42 -14.31 5.48 1.70
CA GLU A 42 -13.69 4.20 2.04
C GLU A 42 -14.57 3.48 3.06
N MET A 43 -15.34 2.52 2.58
CA MET A 43 -16.15 1.61 3.38
C MET A 43 -15.20 0.56 3.97
N SER A 44 -15.00 0.58 5.29
CA SER A 44 -14.36 -0.55 5.98
C SER A 44 -15.27 -1.77 5.82
N ARG A 45 -14.82 -2.78 5.07
CA ARG A 45 -15.60 -3.99 4.77
C ARG A 45 -16.03 -4.69 6.05
N THR A 46 -17.28 -5.12 6.12
CA THR A 46 -17.81 -5.88 7.27
C THR A 46 -17.77 -7.39 7.06
N SER A 47 -17.35 -7.82 5.86
CA SER A 47 -17.21 -9.22 5.47
C SER A 47 -15.95 -9.38 4.62
N PRO A 48 -15.21 -10.48 4.76
CA PRO A 48 -13.97 -10.68 4.01
C PRO A 48 -14.26 -11.07 2.56
N ASN A 49 -13.29 -10.83 1.69
CA ASN A 49 -13.18 -11.47 0.40
C ASN A 49 -12.20 -12.63 0.48
N VAL A 50 -12.66 -13.81 0.07
CA VAL A 50 -11.85 -15.02 -0.02
C VAL A 50 -11.69 -15.36 -1.49
N ILE A 51 -10.46 -15.52 -1.96
CA ILE A 51 -10.22 -16.11 -3.27
C ILE A 51 -9.93 -17.60 -3.10
N VAL A 52 -10.57 -18.44 -3.92
CA VAL A 52 -10.28 -19.86 -4.02
C VAL A 52 -9.67 -20.09 -5.40
N THR A 53 -8.39 -20.47 -5.40
CA THR A 53 -7.57 -20.67 -6.58
C THR A 53 -6.99 -22.08 -6.64
N GLY A 54 -6.33 -22.42 -7.76
CA GLY A 54 -5.78 -23.74 -8.04
C GLY A 54 -6.15 -24.26 -9.43
N THR A 55 -5.55 -25.35 -9.86
CA THR A 55 -5.63 -25.81 -11.25
C THR A 55 -7.06 -26.21 -11.63
N PRO A 56 -7.53 -26.02 -12.88
CA PRO A 56 -8.77 -26.63 -13.33
C PRO A 56 -8.90 -28.10 -12.91
N GLY A 57 -9.99 -28.48 -12.22
CA GLY A 57 -10.23 -29.85 -11.75
C GLY A 57 -9.96 -30.10 -10.26
N VAL A 58 -9.29 -29.19 -9.55
CA VAL A 58 -8.99 -29.35 -8.10
C VAL A 58 -10.22 -29.26 -7.19
N GLY A 59 -11.34 -28.70 -7.66
CA GLY A 59 -12.60 -28.62 -6.92
C GLY A 59 -13.07 -27.23 -6.50
N LYS A 60 -12.46 -26.15 -7.04
CA LYS A 60 -12.76 -24.75 -6.71
C LYS A 60 -14.25 -24.41 -6.70
N THR A 61 -14.94 -24.55 -7.83
CA THR A 61 -16.35 -24.18 -7.96
C THR A 61 -17.23 -24.89 -6.93
N THR A 62 -16.99 -26.18 -6.68
CA THR A 62 -17.74 -26.94 -5.67
C THR A 62 -17.45 -26.45 -4.25
N HIS A 63 -16.19 -26.09 -3.92
CA HIS A 63 -15.86 -25.45 -2.65
C HIS A 63 -16.55 -24.10 -2.51
N CYS A 64 -16.51 -23.25 -3.55
CA CYS A 64 -17.08 -21.92 -3.51
C CYS A 64 -18.60 -21.92 -3.38
N GLU A 65 -19.30 -22.79 -4.11
CA GLU A 65 -20.75 -22.95 -4.02
C GLU A 65 -21.18 -23.39 -2.62
N GLU A 66 -20.49 -24.39 -2.06
CA GLU A 66 -20.82 -24.92 -0.74
C GLU A 66 -20.46 -23.94 0.37
N LEU A 67 -19.31 -23.26 0.26
CA LEU A 67 -18.90 -22.22 1.21
C LEU A 67 -19.87 -21.03 1.19
N ALA A 68 -20.32 -20.60 0.01
CA ALA A 68 -21.34 -19.55 -0.12
C ALA A 68 -22.65 -19.97 0.55
N ARG A 69 -23.09 -21.22 0.34
CA ARG A 69 -24.30 -21.78 0.95
C ARG A 69 -24.24 -21.80 2.49
N ARG A 70 -23.07 -22.11 3.06
CA ARG A 70 -22.88 -22.24 4.52
C ARG A 70 -22.66 -20.90 5.22
N THR A 71 -21.97 -19.97 4.56
CA THR A 71 -21.48 -18.74 5.19
C THR A 71 -22.32 -17.50 4.87
N GLY A 72 -23.13 -17.56 3.80
CA GLY A 72 -23.89 -16.43 3.29
C GLY A 72 -23.06 -15.43 2.46
N LEU A 73 -21.78 -15.69 2.23
CA LEU A 73 -20.97 -14.91 1.29
C LEU A 73 -21.44 -15.13 -0.15
N LYS A 74 -21.22 -14.14 -1.01
CA LYS A 74 -21.61 -14.19 -2.42
C LYS A 74 -20.55 -14.93 -3.23
N HIS A 75 -20.94 -15.96 -3.98
CA HIS A 75 -20.06 -16.61 -4.93
C HIS A 75 -19.95 -15.78 -6.21
N LEU A 76 -18.73 -15.33 -6.54
CA LEU A 76 -18.39 -14.66 -7.80
C LEU A 76 -17.50 -15.60 -8.62
N SER A 77 -18.10 -16.24 -9.63
CA SER A 77 -17.36 -17.04 -10.60
C SER A 77 -16.81 -16.14 -11.69
N VAL A 78 -15.49 -15.98 -11.74
CA VAL A 78 -14.84 -15.09 -12.72
C VAL A 78 -15.08 -15.58 -14.15
N ASN A 79 -15.11 -16.90 -14.36
CA ASN A 79 -15.51 -17.49 -15.65
C ASN A 79 -16.89 -17.03 -16.14
N GLN A 80 -17.83 -16.83 -15.21
CA GLN A 80 -19.19 -16.38 -15.53
C GLN A 80 -19.21 -14.87 -15.76
N VAL A 81 -18.49 -14.10 -14.94
CA VAL A 81 -18.33 -12.65 -15.10
C VAL A 81 -17.74 -12.31 -16.47
N VAL A 82 -16.66 -12.99 -16.87
CA VAL A 82 -16.01 -12.79 -18.17
C VAL A 82 -17.00 -12.95 -19.33
N LYS A 83 -17.89 -13.94 -19.26
CA LYS A 83 -18.92 -14.18 -20.28
C LYS A 83 -20.04 -13.16 -20.22
N ASP A 84 -20.58 -12.89 -19.04
CA ASP A 84 -21.79 -12.06 -18.88
C ASP A 84 -21.51 -10.57 -19.06
N ARG A 85 -20.28 -10.13 -18.76
CA ARG A 85 -19.84 -8.73 -18.85
C ARG A 85 -18.91 -8.47 -20.03
N GLU A 86 -18.71 -9.47 -20.90
CA GLU A 86 -17.88 -9.39 -22.12
C GLU A 86 -16.43 -8.91 -21.84
N CYS A 87 -15.84 -9.35 -20.72
CA CYS A 87 -14.46 -9.03 -20.32
C CYS A 87 -13.43 -9.94 -21.02
N HIS A 88 -13.52 -10.09 -22.33
CA HIS A 88 -12.64 -10.95 -23.12
C HIS A 88 -12.32 -10.35 -24.50
N GLU A 89 -11.17 -10.69 -25.06
CA GLU A 89 -10.75 -10.26 -26.40
C GLU A 89 -11.05 -11.29 -27.49
N GLY A 90 -11.44 -12.50 -27.11
CA GLY A 90 -11.76 -13.58 -28.06
C GLY A 90 -11.81 -14.95 -27.40
N TRP A 91 -12.19 -15.95 -28.19
CA TRP A 91 -12.19 -17.35 -27.79
C TRP A 91 -10.98 -18.07 -28.37
N ASP A 92 -10.24 -18.78 -27.53
CA ASP A 92 -9.16 -19.66 -27.94
C ASP A 92 -9.72 -21.07 -28.19
N GLU A 93 -9.74 -21.49 -29.46
CA GLU A 93 -10.22 -22.81 -29.88
C GLU A 93 -9.25 -23.94 -29.52
N GLU A 94 -7.96 -23.66 -29.37
CA GLU A 94 -6.96 -24.66 -29.00
C GLU A 94 -7.07 -25.00 -27.52
N PHE A 95 -7.12 -23.96 -26.68
CA PHE A 95 -7.20 -24.09 -25.23
C PHE A 95 -8.64 -24.19 -24.71
N GLN A 96 -9.65 -24.01 -25.58
CA GLN A 96 -11.08 -24.04 -25.24
C GLN A 96 -11.38 -23.13 -24.03
N SER A 97 -10.95 -21.87 -24.12
CA SER A 97 -11.07 -20.86 -23.07
C SER A 97 -11.19 -19.45 -23.65
N TRP A 98 -11.76 -18.53 -22.87
CA TRP A 98 -11.76 -17.10 -23.22
C TRP A 98 -10.38 -16.49 -22.96
N ILE A 99 -9.92 -15.65 -23.88
CA ILE A 99 -8.78 -14.76 -23.70
C ILE A 99 -9.29 -13.58 -22.86
N VAL A 100 -9.00 -13.59 -21.57
CA VAL A 100 -9.52 -12.62 -20.61
C VAL A 100 -8.84 -11.26 -20.81
N ASP A 101 -9.65 -10.20 -20.86
CA ASP A 101 -9.17 -8.83 -20.77
C ASP A 101 -9.14 -8.46 -19.28
N GLU A 102 -7.94 -8.47 -18.72
CA GLU A 102 -7.67 -8.29 -17.29
C GLU A 102 -8.14 -6.94 -16.76
N ASP A 103 -7.85 -5.85 -17.49
CA ASP A 103 -8.26 -4.50 -17.12
C ASP A 103 -9.79 -4.37 -17.11
N LYS A 104 -10.47 -4.86 -18.16
CA LYS A 104 -11.93 -4.86 -18.20
C LYS A 104 -12.55 -5.72 -17.12
N LEU A 105 -11.92 -6.85 -16.77
CA LEU A 105 -12.41 -7.73 -15.72
C LEU A 105 -12.34 -7.02 -14.35
N LEU A 106 -11.19 -6.40 -14.04
CA LEU A 106 -11.00 -5.65 -12.78
C LEU A 106 -11.99 -4.50 -12.67
N ASP A 107 -12.12 -3.67 -13.71
CA ASP A 107 -13.09 -2.57 -13.76
C ASP A 107 -14.53 -3.07 -13.56
N ALA A 108 -14.87 -4.21 -14.17
CA ALA A 108 -16.20 -4.75 -14.09
C ALA A 108 -16.56 -5.22 -12.68
N ILE A 109 -15.64 -5.80 -11.92
CA ILE A 109 -15.91 -6.38 -10.60
C ILE A 109 -15.56 -5.47 -9.43
N GLU A 110 -14.83 -4.37 -9.66
CA GLU A 110 -14.36 -3.47 -8.59
C GLU A 110 -15.50 -3.08 -7.64
N GLY A 111 -16.62 -2.61 -8.19
CA GLY A 111 -17.78 -2.21 -7.40
C GLY A 111 -18.47 -3.36 -6.64
N ASP A 112 -18.31 -4.61 -7.09
CA ASP A 112 -18.84 -5.77 -6.38
C ASP A 112 -17.95 -6.09 -5.17
N VAL A 113 -16.65 -6.19 -5.37
CA VAL A 113 -15.72 -6.74 -4.36
C VAL A 113 -15.26 -5.69 -3.35
N GLN A 114 -15.36 -4.39 -3.66
CA GLN A 114 -14.92 -3.31 -2.77
C GLN A 114 -15.60 -3.34 -1.39
N ASP A 115 -16.87 -3.74 -1.30
CA ASP A 115 -17.65 -3.79 -0.05
C ASP A 115 -17.39 -5.06 0.78
N GLY A 116 -16.70 -6.05 0.21
CA GLY A 116 -16.41 -7.32 0.86
C GLY A 116 -17.54 -8.35 0.81
N GLY A 117 -17.28 -9.55 1.34
CA GLY A 117 -18.26 -10.63 1.44
C GLY A 117 -18.39 -11.51 0.20
N TYR A 118 -17.33 -11.58 -0.61
CA TYR A 118 -17.29 -12.40 -1.81
C TYR A 118 -16.36 -13.60 -1.65
N ILE A 119 -16.78 -14.72 -2.27
CA ILE A 119 -15.93 -15.87 -2.55
C ILE A 119 -15.65 -15.84 -4.05
N ILE A 120 -14.39 -15.55 -4.42
CA ILE A 120 -13.94 -15.38 -5.79
C ILE A 120 -13.41 -16.73 -6.29
N ASP A 121 -14.07 -17.32 -7.30
CA ASP A 121 -13.65 -18.56 -7.96
C ASP A 121 -12.89 -18.23 -9.25
N TRP A 122 -11.57 -18.39 -9.21
CA TRP A 122 -10.69 -18.17 -10.35
C TRP A 122 -9.42 -19.04 -10.28
N HIS A 123 -8.59 -19.01 -11.33
CA HIS A 123 -7.34 -19.78 -11.37
C HIS A 123 -6.09 -18.90 -11.30
N ALA A 124 -6.08 -17.69 -11.88
CA ALA A 124 -4.94 -16.77 -11.84
C ALA A 124 -5.20 -15.66 -10.81
N CYS A 125 -4.84 -15.90 -9.55
CA CYS A 125 -5.18 -14.98 -8.45
C CYS A 125 -4.31 -13.72 -8.39
N ASP A 126 -3.16 -13.74 -9.03
CA ASP A 126 -2.17 -12.65 -9.11
C ASP A 126 -2.69 -11.38 -9.80
N LEU A 127 -3.74 -11.51 -10.61
CA LEU A 127 -4.45 -10.37 -11.20
C LEU A 127 -5.09 -9.44 -10.16
N PHE A 128 -5.54 -9.95 -9.01
CA PHE A 128 -6.34 -9.15 -8.08
C PHE A 128 -5.46 -8.26 -7.18
N PRO A 129 -5.81 -6.97 -6.99
CA PRO A 129 -5.12 -6.12 -6.05
C PRO A 129 -5.11 -6.71 -4.63
N LYS A 130 -3.94 -6.67 -3.96
CA LYS A 130 -3.81 -7.11 -2.56
C LYS A 130 -4.85 -6.50 -1.62
N SER A 131 -5.23 -5.24 -1.84
CA SER A 131 -6.23 -4.54 -1.06
C SER A 131 -7.64 -5.16 -1.15
N TRP A 132 -7.91 -6.01 -2.14
CA TRP A 132 -9.22 -6.64 -2.34
C TRP A 132 -9.38 -7.96 -1.61
N ILE A 133 -8.29 -8.61 -1.19
CA ILE A 133 -8.30 -10.02 -0.80
C ILE A 133 -7.86 -10.17 0.66
N ASP A 134 -8.67 -10.85 1.46
CA ASP A 134 -8.39 -11.09 2.88
C ASP A 134 -7.85 -12.51 3.15
N LEU A 135 -8.15 -13.47 2.26
CA LEU A 135 -7.66 -14.85 2.32
C LEU A 135 -7.51 -15.43 0.91
N VAL A 136 -6.39 -16.11 0.66
CA VAL A 136 -6.12 -16.87 -0.57
C VAL A 136 -6.08 -18.35 -0.23
N VAL A 137 -7.03 -19.12 -0.75
CA VAL A 137 -7.09 -20.58 -0.60
C VAL A 137 -6.62 -21.22 -1.89
N VAL A 138 -5.47 -21.89 -1.87
CA VAL A 138 -4.95 -22.65 -3.01
C VAL A 138 -5.34 -24.12 -2.83
N LEU A 139 -6.27 -24.60 -3.65
CA LEU A 139 -6.67 -26.00 -3.67
C LEU A 139 -5.70 -26.83 -4.50
N ARG A 140 -5.24 -27.93 -3.93
CA ARG A 140 -4.32 -28.91 -4.54
C ARG A 140 -4.96 -30.27 -4.61
N VAL A 141 -4.54 -31.08 -5.57
CA VAL A 141 -5.02 -32.45 -5.71
C VAL A 141 -3.92 -33.37 -6.24
N ASP A 142 -3.94 -34.64 -5.87
CA ASP A 142 -3.00 -35.62 -6.41
C ASP A 142 -3.24 -35.86 -7.91
N SER A 143 -2.17 -36.20 -8.63
CA SER A 143 -2.19 -36.33 -10.09
C SER A 143 -3.16 -37.40 -10.59
N THR A 144 -3.41 -38.47 -9.83
CA THR A 144 -4.32 -39.55 -10.24
C THR A 144 -5.76 -39.06 -10.14
N THR A 145 -6.13 -38.46 -9.01
CA THR A 145 -7.44 -37.85 -8.82
C THR A 145 -7.69 -36.71 -9.80
N LEU A 146 -6.69 -35.88 -10.11
CA LEU A 146 -6.82 -34.83 -11.12
C LEU A 146 -7.11 -35.42 -12.50
N TYR A 147 -6.33 -36.42 -12.90
CA TYR A 147 -6.47 -37.09 -14.19
C TYR A 147 -7.89 -37.64 -14.37
N ASP A 148 -8.40 -38.36 -13.37
CA ASP A 148 -9.75 -38.94 -13.40
C ASP A 148 -10.83 -37.85 -13.52
N ARG A 149 -10.69 -36.75 -12.77
CA ARG A 149 -11.64 -35.62 -12.80
C ARG A 149 -11.62 -34.89 -14.13
N LEU A 150 -10.45 -34.64 -14.70
CA LEU A 150 -10.31 -33.99 -16.01
C LEU A 150 -10.79 -34.89 -17.15
N SER A 151 -10.48 -36.18 -17.08
CA SER A 151 -10.97 -37.20 -18.03
C SER A 151 -12.50 -37.28 -18.04
N ALA A 152 -13.13 -37.24 -16.86
CA ALA A 152 -14.59 -37.23 -16.74
C ALA A 152 -15.24 -35.98 -17.38
N ARG A 153 -14.50 -34.86 -17.48
CA ARG A 153 -14.94 -33.63 -18.18
C ARG A 153 -14.75 -33.69 -19.69
N LYS A 154 -14.19 -34.79 -20.23
CA LYS A 154 -13.92 -35.00 -21.66
C LYS A 154 -13.02 -33.92 -22.27
N TYR A 155 -12.03 -33.45 -21.50
CA TYR A 155 -11.04 -32.52 -22.03
C TYR A 155 -10.19 -33.21 -23.13
N PRO A 156 -9.75 -32.45 -24.15
CA PRO A 156 -8.73 -32.94 -25.08
C PRO A 156 -7.45 -33.34 -24.34
N GLU A 157 -6.74 -34.36 -24.83
CA GLU A 157 -5.53 -34.89 -24.20
C GLU A 157 -4.48 -33.81 -23.91
N ALA A 158 -4.27 -32.89 -24.86
CA ALA A 158 -3.32 -31.79 -24.70
C ALA A 158 -3.67 -30.88 -23.50
N LYS A 159 -4.93 -30.45 -23.40
CA LYS A 159 -5.43 -29.63 -22.28
C LYS A 159 -5.37 -30.39 -20.95
N LEU A 160 -5.67 -31.69 -20.97
CA LEU A 160 -5.57 -32.53 -19.78
C LEU A 160 -4.13 -32.58 -19.28
N GLN A 161 -3.18 -32.88 -20.18
CA GLN A 161 -1.76 -32.99 -19.84
C GLN A 161 -1.20 -31.65 -19.34
N GLU A 162 -1.55 -30.54 -19.99
CA GLU A 162 -1.13 -29.20 -19.56
C GLU A 162 -1.59 -28.87 -18.13
N ASN A 163 -2.85 -29.14 -17.80
CA ASN A 163 -3.36 -28.93 -16.45
C ASN A 163 -2.69 -29.87 -15.45
N LEU A 164 -2.43 -31.12 -15.83
CA LEU A 164 -1.72 -32.06 -14.97
C LEU A 164 -0.29 -31.60 -14.68
N ASP A 165 0.42 -31.12 -15.69
CA ASP A 165 1.78 -30.58 -15.56
C ASP A 165 1.78 -29.31 -14.70
N SER A 166 0.81 -28.42 -14.90
CA SER A 166 0.63 -27.21 -14.08
C SER A 166 0.42 -27.53 -12.59
N GLU A 167 -0.38 -28.56 -12.28
CA GLU A 167 -0.61 -29.00 -10.89
C GLU A 167 0.65 -29.63 -10.28
N ILE A 168 1.39 -30.44 -11.05
CA ILE A 168 2.64 -31.09 -10.61
C ILE A 168 3.72 -30.04 -10.34
N MET A 169 3.80 -29.00 -11.18
CA MET A 169 4.77 -27.91 -11.04
C MET A 169 4.34 -26.84 -10.03
N GLU A 170 3.15 -26.98 -9.44
CA GLU A 170 2.60 -26.08 -8.42
C GLU A 170 2.47 -24.62 -8.88
N VAL A 171 2.22 -24.40 -10.18
CA VAL A 171 2.25 -23.07 -10.80
C VAL A 171 1.39 -22.07 -10.04
N LEU A 172 0.12 -22.42 -9.78
CA LEU A 172 -0.83 -21.52 -9.11
C LEU A 172 -0.56 -21.34 -7.61
N LEU A 173 0.17 -22.27 -6.98
CA LEU A 173 0.64 -22.09 -5.61
C LEU A 173 1.80 -21.09 -5.56
N GLN A 174 2.70 -21.13 -6.55
CA GLN A 174 3.80 -20.19 -6.66
C GLN A 174 3.28 -18.79 -6.99
N GLU A 175 2.39 -18.65 -7.97
CA GLU A 175 1.73 -17.37 -8.29
C GLU A 175 1.05 -16.75 -7.07
N ALA A 176 0.29 -17.54 -6.30
CA ALA A 176 -0.34 -17.07 -5.07
C ALA A 176 0.68 -16.56 -4.04
N ARG A 177 1.80 -17.25 -3.84
CA ARG A 177 2.86 -16.87 -2.89
C ARG A 177 3.68 -15.67 -3.34
N GLU A 178 3.82 -15.46 -4.64
CA GLU A 178 4.50 -14.29 -5.21
C GLU A 178 3.60 -13.05 -5.14
N ALA A 179 2.30 -13.23 -5.41
CA ALA A 179 1.33 -12.14 -5.47
C ALA A 179 0.82 -11.68 -4.10
N PHE A 180 0.75 -12.55 -3.09
CA PHE A 180 0.16 -12.25 -1.77
C PHE A 180 1.11 -12.53 -0.62
N ASP A 181 0.84 -11.93 0.54
CA ASP A 181 1.65 -12.14 1.74
C ASP A 181 1.46 -13.58 2.24
N GLU A 182 2.56 -14.23 2.65
CA GLU A 182 2.58 -15.66 3.02
C GLU A 182 1.53 -16.03 4.07
N GLU A 183 1.21 -15.11 4.98
CA GLU A 183 0.25 -15.31 6.08
C GLU A 183 -1.20 -15.50 5.61
N ILE A 184 -1.57 -14.97 4.44
CA ILE A 184 -2.93 -15.08 3.91
C ILE A 184 -3.05 -16.16 2.82
N VAL A 185 -1.95 -16.82 2.45
CA VAL A 185 -1.95 -17.90 1.45
C VAL A 185 -2.01 -19.26 2.14
N VAL A 186 -3.14 -19.94 1.99
CA VAL A 186 -3.41 -21.24 2.61
C VAL A 186 -3.56 -22.31 1.54
N GLU A 187 -2.65 -23.27 1.56
CA GLU A 187 -2.71 -24.46 0.73
C GLU A 187 -3.59 -25.54 1.38
N LEU A 188 -4.53 -26.11 0.62
CA LEU A 188 -5.44 -27.17 1.06
C LEU A 188 -5.56 -28.28 0.02
N THR A 189 -5.48 -29.53 0.49
CA THR A 189 -5.65 -30.72 -0.35
C THR A 189 -7.14 -31.04 -0.54
N SER A 190 -7.54 -31.47 -1.74
CA SER A 190 -8.94 -31.73 -2.11
C SER A 190 -9.11 -33.01 -2.96
N ASN A 191 -8.56 -34.14 -2.51
CA ASN A 191 -8.69 -35.44 -3.18
C ASN A 191 -10.03 -36.10 -2.88
N THR A 192 -10.51 -35.99 -1.64
CA THR A 192 -11.68 -36.70 -1.12
C THR A 192 -12.78 -35.75 -0.64
N SER A 193 -14.00 -36.28 -0.47
CA SER A 193 -15.11 -35.53 0.14
C SER A 193 -14.84 -35.16 1.60
N ASP A 194 -14.12 -36.00 2.34
CA ASP A 194 -13.82 -35.76 3.75
C ASP A 194 -12.82 -34.60 3.90
N GLU A 195 -11.82 -34.53 3.01
CA GLU A 195 -10.92 -33.37 2.91
C GLU A 195 -11.69 -32.10 2.52
N MET A 196 -12.61 -32.18 1.56
CA MET A 196 -13.46 -31.03 1.20
C MET A 196 -14.27 -30.53 2.41
N GLU A 197 -14.89 -31.43 3.19
CA GLU A 197 -15.62 -31.07 4.42
C GLU A 197 -14.71 -30.40 5.47
N GLY A 198 -13.50 -30.94 5.65
CA GLY A 198 -12.48 -30.36 6.51
C GLY A 198 -12.01 -28.97 6.05
N ASN A 199 -11.83 -28.79 4.75
CA ASN A 199 -11.48 -27.51 4.14
C ASN A 199 -12.57 -26.46 4.38
N LEU A 200 -13.83 -26.81 4.13
CA LEU A 200 -14.97 -25.92 4.38
C LEU A 200 -15.04 -25.51 5.85
N SER A 201 -14.94 -26.47 6.76
CA SER A 201 -14.94 -26.21 8.21
C SER A 201 -13.79 -25.28 8.63
N ARG A 202 -12.59 -25.47 8.04
CA ARG A 202 -11.42 -24.63 8.31
C ARG A 202 -11.61 -23.21 7.80
N ILE A 203 -12.15 -23.04 6.60
CA ILE A 203 -12.41 -21.71 6.01
C ILE A 203 -13.53 -21.01 6.78
N GLU A 204 -14.58 -21.72 7.19
CA GLU A 204 -15.63 -21.18 8.08
C GLU A 204 -15.09 -20.70 9.41
N ALA A 205 -14.25 -21.49 10.07
CA ALA A 205 -13.61 -21.09 11.31
C ALA A 205 -12.75 -19.83 11.11
N TRP A 206 -12.03 -19.74 9.99
CA TRP A 206 -11.28 -18.54 9.64
C TRP A 206 -12.21 -17.34 9.39
N LEU A 207 -13.32 -17.52 8.67
CA LEU A 207 -14.31 -16.47 8.41
C LEU A 207 -14.96 -15.97 9.70
N ASP A 208 -15.30 -16.87 10.62
CA ASP A 208 -15.85 -16.53 11.93
C ASP A 208 -14.83 -15.80 12.79
N GLN A 209 -13.56 -16.22 12.73
CA GLN A 209 -12.48 -15.57 13.44
C GLN A 209 -12.22 -14.17 12.86
N TRP A 210 -12.10 -14.04 11.54
CA TRP A 210 -12.01 -12.76 10.85
C TRP A 210 -13.19 -11.87 11.24
N LYS A 211 -14.42 -12.37 11.19
CA LYS A 211 -15.61 -11.60 11.61
C LYS A 211 -15.52 -11.19 13.07
N LYS A 212 -15.03 -12.03 14.00
CA LYS A 212 -14.84 -11.64 15.41
C LYS A 212 -13.78 -10.55 15.55
N ASP A 213 -12.66 -10.75 14.89
CA ASP A 213 -11.54 -9.80 14.81
C ASP A 213 -11.91 -8.51 14.06
N HIS A 214 -13.07 -8.48 13.39
CA HIS A 214 -13.59 -7.29 12.71
C HIS A 214 -14.95 -6.83 13.29
N SER A 215 -15.53 -7.55 14.27
CA SER A 215 -16.83 -7.25 14.92
C SER A 215 -16.72 -6.93 16.41
N GLN A 216 -15.56 -7.16 17.06
CA GLN A 216 -15.25 -6.51 18.33
C GLN A 216 -15.30 -4.95 18.20
N PHE A 217 -15.28 -4.44 16.97
CA PHE A 217 -15.49 -3.03 16.59
C PHE A 217 -16.94 -2.63 16.37
N ALA A 218 -17.85 -3.59 16.20
CA ALA A 218 -19.24 -3.35 15.87
C ALA A 218 -20.16 -3.13 17.09
N SER A 219 -19.75 -3.56 18.30
CA SER A 219 -20.58 -3.41 19.52
C SER A 219 -20.48 -2.04 20.21
N SER A 220 -19.72 -1.08 19.66
CA SER A 220 -19.70 0.29 20.16
C SER A 220 -19.82 1.31 19.05
N ARG A 221 -21.04 1.50 18.50
CA ARG A 221 -21.55 2.82 18.05
C ARG A 221 -22.91 2.71 17.32
N LEU A 222 -23.90 3.44 17.81
CA LEU A 222 -24.75 4.27 16.94
C LEU A 222 -24.05 5.62 16.74
N PRO A 223 -24.23 6.28 15.58
CA PRO A 223 -23.17 7.03 14.94
C PRO A 223 -23.06 8.47 15.46
N THR A 224 -21.83 8.88 15.75
CA THR A 224 -21.39 10.25 15.53
C THR A 224 -20.14 10.16 14.67
N MET A 225 -20.04 11.02 13.66
CA MET A 225 -18.87 11.08 12.76
C MET A 225 -17.60 11.13 13.60
N SER A 226 -16.82 10.04 13.63
CA SER A 226 -15.58 10.03 14.38
C SER A 226 -14.58 10.87 13.62
N THR A 227 -14.18 11.99 14.22
CA THR A 227 -13.04 12.79 13.80
C THR A 227 -11.85 11.88 13.50
N PRO A 228 -11.15 12.03 12.37
CA PRO A 228 -9.96 11.23 12.08
C PRO A 228 -8.96 11.32 13.24
N PRO A 229 -8.31 10.20 13.62
CA PRO A 229 -7.34 10.19 14.71
C PRO A 229 -6.26 11.22 14.42
N THR A 230 -5.88 11.93 15.47
CA THR A 230 -4.95 13.03 15.38
C THR A 230 -3.61 12.59 15.95
N VAL A 231 -2.55 12.73 15.16
CA VAL A 231 -1.18 12.47 15.59
C VAL A 231 -0.39 13.77 15.63
N ASN A 232 0.45 13.93 16.65
CA ASN A 232 1.42 15.00 16.71
C ASN A 232 2.70 14.55 15.99
N PHE A 233 2.89 15.00 14.75
CA PHE A 233 4.12 14.73 14.01
C PHE A 233 5.24 15.67 14.46
N ILE A 234 6.27 15.10 15.06
CA ILE A 234 7.39 15.86 15.63
C ILE A 234 8.44 16.08 14.56
N THR A 235 8.42 17.27 13.96
CA THR A 235 9.38 17.65 12.92
C THR A 235 9.54 19.16 12.85
N GLY A 236 10.78 19.61 12.61
CA GLY A 236 11.08 20.98 12.20
C GLY A 236 11.17 21.17 10.68
N ASN A 237 11.05 20.09 9.90
CA ASN A 237 11.26 20.11 8.45
C ASN A 237 9.92 20.22 7.70
N ALA A 238 9.67 21.39 7.10
CA ALA A 238 8.43 21.68 6.38
C ALA A 238 8.20 20.77 5.15
N ASN A 239 9.26 20.29 4.50
CA ASN A 239 9.13 19.37 3.35
C ASN A 239 8.72 17.97 3.83
N LYS A 240 9.31 17.46 4.91
CA LYS A 240 8.87 16.20 5.55
C LYS A 240 7.40 16.28 5.95
N LEU A 241 6.99 17.38 6.59
CA LEU A 241 5.59 17.59 6.95
C LEU A 241 4.66 17.57 5.73
N ARG A 242 5.06 18.20 4.62
CA ARG A 242 4.27 18.22 3.39
C ARG A 242 4.08 16.82 2.83
N GLU A 243 5.15 16.02 2.77
CA GLU A 243 5.08 14.64 2.27
C GLU A 243 4.23 13.74 3.17
N VAL A 244 4.41 13.83 4.49
CA VAL A 244 3.62 13.07 5.46
C VAL A 244 2.14 13.44 5.39
N LYS A 245 1.80 14.73 5.27
CA LYS A 245 0.40 15.17 5.11
C LYS A 245 -0.21 14.68 3.80
N ALA A 246 0.54 14.77 2.70
CA ALA A 246 0.05 14.34 1.39
C ALA A 246 -0.31 12.84 1.34
N ILE A 247 0.31 12.03 2.20
CA ILE A 247 0.09 10.59 2.26
C ILE A 247 -0.96 10.25 3.34
N LEU A 248 -0.86 10.83 4.54
CA LEU A 248 -1.71 10.45 5.68
C LEU A 248 -3.07 11.17 5.74
N GLU A 249 -3.20 12.39 5.22
CA GLU A 249 -4.48 13.11 5.21
C GLU A 249 -5.32 12.74 3.98
N PRO A 250 -6.67 12.60 4.11
CA PRO A 250 -7.49 12.94 5.28
C PRO A 250 -7.64 11.80 6.31
N ALA A 251 -7.09 10.61 6.04
CA ALA A 251 -7.29 9.44 6.88
C ALA A 251 -6.87 9.68 8.33
N ILE A 252 -5.71 10.30 8.56
CA ILE A 252 -5.15 10.66 9.87
C ILE A 252 -4.89 12.17 9.89
N THR A 253 -5.37 12.88 10.91
CA THR A 253 -5.08 14.31 11.06
C THR A 253 -3.65 14.51 11.58
N VAL A 254 -2.80 15.19 10.80
CA VAL A 254 -1.41 15.42 11.18
C VAL A 254 -1.24 16.82 11.75
N GLN A 255 -1.00 16.91 13.06
CA GLN A 255 -0.62 18.14 13.74
C GLN A 255 0.91 18.25 13.79
N SER A 256 1.47 19.32 13.24
CA SER A 256 2.90 19.57 13.37
C SER A 256 3.23 20.14 14.75
N ARG A 257 4.21 19.55 15.42
CA ARG A 257 4.83 20.11 16.63
C ARG A 257 6.33 20.15 16.43
N ALA A 258 6.93 21.32 16.63
CA ALA A 258 8.37 21.45 16.72
C ALA A 258 8.77 21.34 18.19
N VAL A 259 9.30 20.18 18.57
CA VAL A 259 9.88 19.94 19.90
C VAL A 259 11.35 19.65 19.71
N ASP A 260 12.19 20.33 20.47
CA ASP A 260 13.62 20.01 20.52
C ASP A 260 13.81 18.75 21.37
N LEU A 261 14.24 17.68 20.73
CA LEU A 261 14.45 16.37 21.35
C LEU A 261 15.92 15.99 21.16
N GLU A 262 16.52 15.50 22.23
CA GLU A 262 17.88 14.98 22.18
C GLU A 262 17.94 13.74 21.25
N GLU A 263 18.73 13.83 20.18
CA GLU A 263 19.00 12.73 19.27
C GLU A 263 20.11 11.85 19.88
N VAL A 264 19.73 10.69 20.42
CA VAL A 264 20.70 9.70 20.93
C VAL A 264 21.52 9.10 19.78
N GLN A 265 22.62 8.44 20.11
CA GLN A 265 23.42 7.66 19.15
C GLN A 265 23.09 6.18 19.28
N GLY A 266 23.07 5.46 18.16
CA GLY A 266 22.72 4.04 18.13
C GLY A 266 22.42 3.56 16.71
N THR A 267 21.75 2.41 16.62
CA THR A 267 21.17 1.94 15.35
C THR A 267 20.00 2.82 14.90
N VAL A 268 19.54 2.63 13.66
CA VAL A 268 18.38 3.34 13.12
C VAL A 268 17.15 3.16 14.02
N GLU A 269 16.91 1.94 14.48
CA GLU A 269 15.79 1.57 15.34
C GLU A 269 15.93 2.18 16.74
N GLU A 270 17.11 2.07 17.35
CA GLU A 270 17.36 2.61 18.70
C GLU A 270 17.16 4.12 18.77
N VAL A 271 17.69 4.84 17.77
CA VAL A 271 17.53 6.30 17.65
C VAL A 271 16.05 6.68 17.51
N THR A 272 15.33 6.01 16.61
CA THR A 272 13.92 6.33 16.34
C THR A 272 13.03 5.99 17.56
N LEU A 273 13.27 4.85 18.22
CA LEU A 273 12.54 4.45 19.42
C LEU A 273 12.75 5.43 20.57
N ALA A 274 14.00 5.79 20.86
CA ALA A 274 14.32 6.74 21.94
C ALA A 274 13.67 8.11 21.69
N LYS A 275 13.74 8.60 20.44
CA LYS A 275 13.09 9.83 20.01
C LYS A 275 11.58 9.78 20.21
N CYS A 276 10.94 8.66 19.87
CA CYS A 276 9.50 8.49 20.03
C CYS A 276 9.08 8.47 21.51
N ARG A 277 9.80 7.72 22.36
CA ARG A 277 9.53 7.69 23.82
C ARG A 277 9.62 9.10 24.41
N LYS A 278 10.67 9.85 24.07
CA LYS A 278 10.86 11.23 24.55
C LYS A 278 9.79 12.19 24.03
N ALA A 279 9.41 12.05 22.77
CA ALA A 279 8.29 12.80 22.19
C ALA A 279 7.00 12.55 22.96
N ALA A 280 6.67 11.28 23.24
CA ALA A 280 5.45 10.88 23.94
C ALA A 280 5.39 11.48 25.36
N GLU A 281 6.50 11.40 26.12
CA GLU A 281 6.64 12.04 27.42
C GLU A 281 6.42 13.56 27.38
N THR A 282 6.89 14.21 26.32
CA THR A 282 6.82 15.68 26.21
C THR A 282 5.45 16.16 25.77
N ILE A 283 4.84 15.47 24.80
CA ILE A 283 3.54 15.83 24.22
C ILE A 283 2.37 15.37 25.09
N GLN A 284 2.56 14.34 25.92
CA GLN A 284 1.51 13.74 26.75
C GLN A 284 0.31 13.26 25.92
N GLY A 285 0.58 12.63 24.78
CA GLY A 285 -0.44 12.13 23.86
C GLY A 285 0.14 11.46 22.61
N PRO A 286 -0.69 11.20 21.57
CA PRO A 286 -0.27 10.50 20.37
C PRO A 286 0.83 11.26 19.63
N VAL A 287 1.95 10.59 19.38
CA VAL A 287 3.12 11.14 18.69
C VAL A 287 3.53 10.27 17.52
N LEU A 288 3.99 10.94 16.48
CA LEU A 288 4.65 10.34 15.35
C LEU A 288 6.02 11.00 15.20
N VAL A 289 7.07 10.22 15.12
CA VAL A 289 8.43 10.70 14.81
C VAL A 289 8.96 9.98 13.58
N GLU A 290 9.96 10.57 12.94
CA GLU A 290 10.61 10.02 11.75
C GLU A 290 12.12 10.24 11.82
N ASP A 291 12.89 9.23 11.44
CA ASP A 291 14.31 9.35 11.13
C ASP A 291 14.61 8.78 9.73
N THR A 292 15.47 9.50 9.00
CA THR A 292 15.84 9.18 7.63
C THR A 292 17.34 8.93 7.59
N CYS A 293 17.73 7.76 7.10
CA CYS A 293 19.12 7.30 7.04
C CYS A 293 19.55 7.09 5.59
N LEU A 294 20.84 7.29 5.34
CA LEU A 294 21.49 6.89 4.10
C LEU A 294 22.67 5.98 4.44
N CYS A 295 22.57 4.72 4.03
CA CYS A 295 23.44 3.65 4.51
C CYS A 295 24.34 3.17 3.37
N PHE A 296 25.64 3.47 3.41
CA PHE A 296 26.58 3.01 2.38
C PHE A 296 27.08 1.61 2.72
N LYS A 297 26.94 0.66 1.80
CA LYS A 297 27.33 -0.74 2.06
C LYS A 297 28.82 -0.90 2.28
N ALA A 298 29.62 -0.19 1.50
CA ALA A 298 31.07 -0.13 1.67
C ALA A 298 31.54 0.38 3.04
N LEU A 299 30.70 1.13 3.76
CA LEU A 299 31.01 1.68 5.09
C LEU A 299 30.20 1.00 6.21
N ASN A 300 29.74 -0.23 6.00
CA ASN A 300 28.90 -0.96 6.96
C ASN A 300 27.69 -0.13 7.43
N ASP A 301 26.94 0.42 6.46
CA ASP A 301 25.73 1.21 6.65
C ASP A 301 25.93 2.61 7.26
N LEU A 302 27.18 3.06 7.47
CA LEU A 302 27.45 4.48 7.73
C LEU A 302 27.27 5.34 6.46
N PRO A 303 26.92 6.63 6.57
CA PRO A 303 26.69 7.40 7.80
C PRO A 303 25.38 7.08 8.52
N GLY A 304 24.44 6.38 7.88
CA GLY A 304 23.21 5.89 8.52
C GLY A 304 22.40 7.01 9.18
N PRO A 305 22.06 6.91 10.48
CA PRO A 305 21.28 7.95 11.19
C PRO A 305 22.02 9.29 11.31
N TYR A 306 23.33 9.32 11.07
CA TYR A 306 24.14 10.53 11.18
C TYR A 306 24.18 11.36 9.88
N ILE A 307 23.46 10.94 8.83
CA ILE A 307 23.53 11.55 7.49
C ILE A 307 23.30 13.06 7.48
N LYS A 308 22.45 13.61 8.36
CA LYS A 308 22.22 15.06 8.51
C LYS A 308 23.53 15.81 8.78
N TRP A 309 24.34 15.31 9.73
CA TRP A 309 25.60 15.93 10.14
C TRP A 309 26.66 15.83 9.05
N PHE A 310 26.72 14.68 8.37
CA PHE A 310 27.60 14.51 7.21
C PHE A 310 27.20 15.46 6.08
N MET A 311 25.92 15.53 5.74
CA MET A 311 25.43 16.43 4.69
C MET A 311 25.74 17.90 5.01
N GLN A 312 25.56 18.34 6.26
CA GLN A 312 25.89 19.70 6.69
C GLN A 312 27.39 20.00 6.65
N SER A 313 28.22 19.02 6.98
CA SER A 313 29.67 19.23 7.13
C SER A 313 30.42 19.12 5.81
N ILE A 314 30.09 18.11 5.00
CA ILE A 314 30.88 17.75 3.80
C ILE A 314 30.07 17.80 2.49
N GLY A 315 28.74 17.97 2.56
CA GLY A 315 27.87 18.11 1.39
C GLY A 315 27.88 16.91 0.43
N HIS A 316 27.26 17.07 -0.74
CA HIS A 316 27.17 16.02 -1.76
C HIS A 316 28.53 15.53 -2.24
N GLN A 317 29.47 16.45 -2.47
CA GLN A 317 30.82 16.12 -2.94
C GLN A 317 31.60 15.35 -1.87
N GLY A 318 31.51 15.76 -0.61
CA GLY A 318 32.16 15.06 0.49
C GLY A 318 31.60 13.66 0.69
N LEU A 319 30.28 13.48 0.63
CA LEU A 319 29.65 12.17 0.68
C LEU A 319 30.12 11.24 -0.44
N ASN A 320 30.26 11.75 -1.66
CA ASN A 320 30.87 11.00 -2.77
C ASN A 320 32.36 10.68 -2.50
N ASN A 321 33.11 11.64 -1.96
CA ASN A 321 34.53 11.47 -1.64
C ASN A 321 34.77 10.36 -0.61
N LEU A 322 33.86 10.16 0.34
CA LEU A 322 33.93 9.05 1.32
C LEU A 322 33.97 7.67 0.65
N LEU A 323 33.39 7.54 -0.54
CA LEU A 323 33.29 6.28 -1.25
C LEU A 323 34.36 6.10 -2.33
N VAL A 324 35.20 7.10 -2.64
CA VAL A 324 36.16 7.05 -3.75
C VAL A 324 37.07 5.82 -3.70
N ALA A 325 37.51 5.40 -2.51
CA ALA A 325 38.41 4.27 -2.33
C ALA A 325 37.76 2.88 -2.45
N TYR A 326 36.43 2.82 -2.54
CA TYR A 326 35.67 1.56 -2.53
C TYR A 326 35.10 1.28 -3.92
N GLU A 327 35.16 0.06 -4.44
CA GLU A 327 34.50 -0.26 -5.71
C GLU A 327 32.98 -0.27 -5.55
N ASP A 328 32.49 -0.78 -4.42
CA ASP A 328 31.07 -0.83 -4.09
C ASP A 328 30.53 0.57 -3.79
N LYS A 329 29.51 0.96 -4.56
CA LYS A 329 28.76 2.21 -4.41
C LYS A 329 27.32 1.97 -3.97
N SER A 330 26.94 0.73 -3.68
CA SER A 330 25.58 0.41 -3.27
C SER A 330 25.25 1.07 -1.94
N ALA A 331 24.01 1.53 -1.83
CA ALA A 331 23.51 2.20 -0.64
C ALA A 331 22.02 1.96 -0.48
N ASP A 332 21.56 2.06 0.77
CA ASP A 332 20.14 2.02 1.10
C ASP A 332 19.68 3.37 1.63
N ALA A 333 18.60 3.88 1.06
CA ALA A 333 17.80 4.92 1.68
C ALA A 333 16.81 4.25 2.65
N VAL A 334 16.80 4.65 3.92
CA VAL A 334 15.94 4.04 4.95
C VAL A 334 15.14 5.13 5.65
N CYS A 335 13.82 4.96 5.73
CA CYS A 335 12.94 5.79 6.53
C CYS A 335 12.33 4.94 7.63
N THR A 336 12.44 5.39 8.87
CA THR A 336 11.79 4.73 10.01
C THR A 336 10.86 5.73 10.67
N PHE A 337 9.56 5.44 10.66
CA PHE A 337 8.59 6.11 11.52
C PHE A 337 8.45 5.35 12.83
N ALA A 338 8.20 6.07 13.91
CA ALA A 338 7.79 5.47 15.17
C ALA A 338 6.55 6.17 15.72
N TYR A 339 5.53 5.39 16.04
CA TYR A 339 4.28 5.86 16.64
C TYR A 339 4.19 5.43 18.11
N SER A 340 3.65 6.30 18.95
CA SER A 340 3.21 5.94 20.30
C SER A 340 1.91 6.68 20.62
N PRO A 341 0.91 6.01 21.23
CA PRO A 341 -0.33 6.66 21.65
C PRO A 341 -0.15 7.61 22.85
N GLY A 342 0.98 7.52 23.57
CA GLY A 342 1.27 8.39 24.71
C GLY A 342 2.32 7.82 25.67
N PRO A 343 2.63 8.55 26.76
CA PRO A 343 3.59 8.10 27.77
C PRO A 343 3.31 6.70 28.30
N GLY A 344 4.36 5.90 28.49
CA GLY A 344 4.25 4.53 29.02
C GLY A 344 3.89 3.46 28.00
N HIS A 345 3.57 3.82 26.76
CA HIS A 345 3.37 2.87 25.68
C HIS A 345 4.64 2.67 24.87
N GLU A 346 4.96 1.41 24.57
CA GLU A 346 6.12 1.06 23.76
C GLU A 346 5.92 1.52 22.31
N PRO A 347 6.87 2.27 21.71
CA PRO A 347 6.72 2.74 20.34
C PRO A 347 6.71 1.61 19.32
N ILE A 348 5.95 1.81 18.25
CA ILE A 348 5.81 0.87 17.14
C ILE A 348 6.54 1.44 15.94
N LEU A 349 7.42 0.63 15.33
CA LEU A 349 8.25 1.03 14.19
C LEU A 349 7.61 0.65 12.85
N PHE A 350 7.70 1.57 11.89
CA PHE A 350 7.35 1.35 10.49
C PHE A 350 8.54 1.75 9.64
N GLN A 351 9.18 0.78 9.00
CA GLN A 351 10.41 1.01 8.23
C GLN A 351 10.20 0.71 6.75
N GLY A 352 10.61 1.66 5.91
CA GLY A 352 10.70 1.50 4.46
C GLY A 352 12.15 1.65 4.01
N ARG A 353 12.55 0.87 3.00
CA ARG A 353 13.92 0.83 2.47
C ARG A 353 13.89 0.82 0.95
N THR A 354 14.70 1.68 0.33
CA THR A 354 14.96 1.65 -1.11
C THR A 354 16.43 1.35 -1.34
N ARG A 355 16.72 0.31 -2.12
CA ARG A 355 18.09 -0.04 -2.51
C ARG A 355 18.48 0.78 -3.74
N GLY A 356 19.68 1.32 -3.74
CA GLY A 356 20.21 2.13 -4.82
C GLY A 356 21.72 2.19 -4.80
N LYS A 357 22.27 3.25 -5.38
CA LYS A 357 23.72 3.50 -5.38
C LYS A 357 24.05 4.98 -5.27
N ILE A 358 25.24 5.27 -4.78
CA ILE A 358 25.75 6.63 -4.69
C ILE A 358 26.45 7.02 -5.96
N VAL A 359 26.09 8.19 -6.48
CA VAL A 359 26.59 8.75 -7.73
C VAL A 359 26.96 10.21 -7.57
N SER A 360 27.74 10.71 -8.53
CA SER A 360 27.98 12.14 -8.68
C SER A 360 26.65 12.90 -8.73
N PRO A 361 26.55 14.08 -8.08
CA PRO A 361 25.29 14.77 -7.92
C PRO A 361 24.65 15.15 -9.26
N ARG A 362 23.37 14.83 -9.43
CA ARG A 362 22.52 15.25 -10.57
C ARG A 362 21.15 15.71 -10.10
N GLY A 363 20.54 16.61 -10.86
CA GLY A 363 19.27 17.24 -10.50
C GLY A 363 19.41 18.40 -9.50
N PRO A 364 18.29 19.00 -9.06
CA PRO A 364 18.26 20.05 -8.06
C PRO A 364 18.88 19.63 -6.71
N ALA A 365 19.74 20.47 -6.14
CA ALA A 365 20.49 20.20 -4.91
C ALA A 365 19.81 20.75 -3.63
N ASP A 366 18.54 21.09 -3.71
CA ASP A 366 17.73 21.78 -2.70
C ASP A 366 17.19 20.86 -1.60
N PHE A 367 17.23 19.53 -1.78
CA PHE A 367 16.71 18.58 -0.80
C PHE A 367 17.70 17.48 -0.38
N GLY A 368 18.36 17.70 0.75
CA GLY A 368 19.17 16.68 1.42
C GLY A 368 20.20 16.05 0.49
N TRP A 369 20.24 14.72 0.47
CA TRP A 369 21.18 13.91 -0.33
C TRP A 369 20.54 13.31 -1.59
N ASP A 370 19.33 13.73 -1.97
CA ASP A 370 18.60 13.16 -3.11
C ASP A 370 19.40 13.21 -4.42
N ALA A 371 20.18 14.28 -4.61
CA ALA A 371 20.98 14.46 -5.82
C ALA A 371 22.07 13.40 -6.03
N ILE A 372 22.45 12.65 -4.98
CA ILE A 372 23.51 11.64 -5.05
C ILE A 372 23.02 10.21 -4.88
N PHE A 373 21.73 9.98 -4.62
CA PHE A 373 21.16 8.65 -4.49
C PHE A 373 20.41 8.28 -5.77
N GLU A 374 20.94 7.30 -6.51
CA GLU A 374 20.35 6.80 -7.74
C GLU A 374 19.50 5.56 -7.50
N TYR A 375 18.29 5.57 -8.05
CA TYR A 375 17.40 4.45 -8.19
C TYR A 375 16.96 4.35 -9.65
N ASP A 376 17.11 3.16 -10.24
CA ASP A 376 16.69 2.87 -11.62
C ASP A 376 17.17 3.89 -12.68
N GLY A 377 18.44 4.27 -12.63
CA GLY A 377 19.06 5.17 -13.60
C GLY A 377 18.84 6.67 -13.35
N GLN A 378 17.99 7.06 -12.40
CA GLN A 378 17.75 8.47 -12.05
C GLN A 378 18.09 8.75 -10.59
N THR A 379 18.63 9.92 -10.29
CA THR A 379 18.74 10.36 -8.89
C THR A 379 17.36 10.73 -8.36
N TYR A 380 17.15 10.65 -7.06
CA TYR A 380 15.90 11.12 -6.45
C TYR A 380 15.61 12.60 -6.76
N ALA A 381 16.63 13.41 -6.97
CA ALA A 381 16.45 14.80 -7.36
C ALA A 381 15.99 14.96 -8.83
N GLU A 382 16.30 14.01 -9.70
CA GLU A 382 15.86 13.99 -11.10
C GLU A 382 14.40 13.51 -11.25
N MET A 383 13.83 12.88 -10.21
CA MET A 383 12.48 12.33 -10.25
C MET A 383 11.40 13.38 -9.97
N ASP A 384 10.24 13.19 -10.61
CA ASP A 384 9.02 13.88 -10.17
C ASP A 384 8.63 13.46 -8.75
N LYS A 385 8.14 14.40 -7.95
CA LYS A 385 7.82 14.16 -6.53
C LYS A 385 6.76 13.09 -6.34
N ALA A 386 5.73 13.05 -7.18
CA ALA A 386 4.67 12.06 -7.05
C ALA A 386 5.18 10.66 -7.42
N ALA A 387 6.02 10.56 -8.46
CA ALA A 387 6.67 9.31 -8.85
C ALA A 387 7.63 8.81 -7.76
N LYS A 388 8.47 9.69 -7.21
CA LYS A 388 9.38 9.37 -6.11
C LYS A 388 8.62 8.84 -4.90
N ASN A 389 7.52 9.48 -4.50
CA ASN A 389 6.77 9.09 -3.30
C ASN A 389 6.32 7.63 -3.35
N LYS A 390 5.91 7.12 -4.52
CA LYS A 390 5.47 5.72 -4.69
C LYS A 390 6.56 4.68 -4.46
N ILE A 391 7.82 5.02 -4.74
CA ILE A 391 8.96 4.08 -4.68
C ILE A 391 9.94 4.39 -3.54
N SER A 392 9.75 5.51 -2.86
CA SER A 392 10.67 5.98 -1.83
C SER A 392 10.51 5.22 -0.53
N HIS A 393 11.63 5.02 0.14
CA HIS A 393 11.74 4.58 1.53
C HIS A 393 10.73 5.24 2.48
N ARG A 394 10.42 6.54 2.31
CA ARG A 394 9.41 7.23 3.11
C ARG A 394 7.98 6.80 2.76
N GLY A 395 7.66 6.72 1.48
CA GLY A 395 6.35 6.23 1.01
C GLY A 395 6.06 4.81 1.53
N LEU A 396 7.02 3.90 1.36
CA LEU A 396 6.93 2.53 1.86
C LEU A 396 6.77 2.45 3.39
N ALA A 397 7.39 3.37 4.14
CA ALA A 397 7.25 3.42 5.59
C ALA A 397 5.87 3.97 6.02
N LEU A 398 5.35 4.94 5.28
CA LEU A 398 4.04 5.54 5.54
C LEU A 398 2.89 4.62 5.15
N GLU A 399 3.03 3.84 4.09
CA GLU A 399 2.08 2.80 3.70
C GLU A 399 1.88 1.80 4.84
N LYS A 400 2.98 1.25 5.39
CA LYS A 400 2.93 0.38 6.57
C LYS A 400 2.27 1.03 7.79
N LEU A 401 2.49 2.33 7.98
CA LEU A 401 1.86 3.08 9.05
C LEU A 401 0.36 3.25 8.80
N GLN A 402 -0.06 3.54 7.57
CA GLN A 402 -1.47 3.65 7.20
C GLN A 402 -2.19 2.32 7.39
N ASP A 403 -1.60 1.23 6.90
CA ASP A 403 -2.13 -0.12 7.07
C ASP A 403 -2.30 -0.45 8.55
N TRP A 404 -1.30 -0.11 9.37
CA TRP A 404 -1.40 -0.30 10.82
C TRP A 404 -2.53 0.53 11.43
N PHE A 405 -2.62 1.83 11.13
CA PHE A 405 -3.71 2.68 11.65
C PHE A 405 -5.09 2.26 11.14
N ALA A 406 -5.19 1.72 9.93
CA ALA A 406 -6.40 1.16 9.38
C ALA A 406 -6.81 -0.06 10.20
N ARG A 407 -5.88 -1.00 10.44
CA ARG A 407 -6.10 -2.18 11.30
C ARG A 407 -6.49 -1.78 12.73
N GLN A 408 -5.88 -0.75 13.30
CA GLN A 408 -6.15 -0.31 14.68
C GLN A 408 -7.47 0.47 14.88
N ARG A 409 -8.14 0.90 13.79
CA ARG A 409 -9.52 1.41 13.87
C ARG A 409 -10.56 0.30 13.76
N VAL A 410 -10.08 -0.86 13.34
CA VAL A 410 -10.73 -2.15 13.40
C VAL A 410 -10.18 -2.87 14.66
N ASP A 411 -9.78 -2.12 15.70
CA ASP A 411 -9.44 -2.52 17.09
C ASP A 411 -10.09 -1.52 18.09
#